data_AF-A0A2E6WN18-F1
#
_entry.id   AF-A0A2E6WN18-F1
#
_cell.length_a   1.000
_cell.length_b   1.000
_cell.length_c   1.000
_cell.angle_alpha   90.00
_cell.angle_beta   90.00
_cell.angle_gamma   90.00
#
_symmetry.space_group_name_H-M   'P 1'
#
loop_
_entity.id
_entity.type
_entity.pdbx_description
1 polymer ?
#
loop_
_entity_poly.entity_id
_entity_poly.type
_entity_poly.pdbx_seq_one_letter_code
_entity_poly.pdbx_strand_id
1 'polypeptide(L)'
;MKKTTKVFGAAASAAIFAAGAAVSAPAVQAMDGNTSLASVLDVGNAEFDNSSKDFDILTKAAEAVLAAKPDSPVALLADGDTALTVFAPTDKAFKNLASALAGHNIKSESDAFDAVAGLGIDTVETVVLYHVIPGATITSDIALESDGAVLATAAEGKNTKVLVSDDPSIRLRDYAPDFKNAKVILSAADINKGNMQVAHGVDAVMLPFAP
;
A
#
# COMPACT_ATOMS: atom_id res chain seq x y z
N MET A 1 9.76 55.59 35.21
CA MET A 1 8.52 55.05 34.58
C MET A 1 8.90 54.40 33.26
N LYS A 2 8.49 53.12 33.08
CA LYS A 2 8.40 52.34 31.82
C LYS A 2 9.73 52.02 31.10
N LYS A 3 10.02 50.79 30.66
CA LYS A 3 9.44 49.45 30.81
C LYS A 3 10.58 48.47 30.43
N THR A 4 10.69 47.39 31.19
CA THR A 4 11.34 46.11 30.85
C THR A 4 10.84 45.55 29.51
N THR A 5 11.70 44.81 28.78
CA THR A 5 11.53 43.38 28.45
C THR A 5 12.79 42.86 27.74
N LYS A 6 13.41 41.83 28.34
CA LYS A 6 14.40 40.94 27.69
C LYS A 6 13.65 39.89 26.89
N VAL A 7 14.14 39.50 25.72
CA VAL A 7 13.97 38.13 25.21
C VAL A 7 15.30 37.68 24.62
N PHE A 8 15.78 36.54 25.12
CA PHE A 8 16.93 35.79 24.67
C PHE A 8 16.70 35.28 23.24
N GLY A 9 17.56 35.67 22.30
CA GLY A 9 17.66 35.00 21.01
C GLY A 9 18.55 33.77 21.16
N ALA A 10 17.95 32.58 21.21
CA ALA A 10 18.68 31.34 21.07
C ALA A 10 19.05 31.16 19.59
N ALA A 11 20.36 31.12 19.32
CA ALA A 11 20.91 30.76 18.02
C ALA A 11 20.62 29.28 17.74
N ALA A 12 19.94 29.00 16.63
CA ALA A 12 19.91 27.66 16.04
C ALA A 12 20.94 27.62 14.91
N SER A 13 22.04 26.91 15.17
CA SER A 13 23.17 26.72 14.26
C SER A 13 22.74 26.01 12.98
N ALA A 14 23.21 26.53 11.85
CA ALA A 14 23.18 25.85 10.56
C ALA A 14 24.08 24.61 10.61
N ALA A 15 23.52 23.43 10.28
CA ALA A 15 24.29 22.23 9.97
C ALA A 15 24.22 21.99 8.46
N ILE A 16 25.33 22.25 7.77
CA ILE A 16 25.55 21.87 6.38
C ILE A 16 25.84 20.37 6.38
N PHE A 17 24.91 19.56 5.86
CA PHE A 17 25.15 18.14 5.61
C PHE A 17 25.45 17.89 4.12
N ALA A 18 26.44 17.03 3.90
CA ALA A 18 27.04 16.70 2.63
C ALA A 18 26.04 16.14 1.60
N ALA A 19 26.24 16.53 0.33
CA ALA A 19 25.55 16.00 -0.83
C ALA A 19 25.96 14.52 -1.10
N GLY A 20 25.35 13.59 -0.38
CA GLY A 20 24.98 12.30 -0.95
C GLY A 20 23.60 12.49 -1.60
N ALA A 21 23.31 11.84 -2.73
CA ALA A 21 21.98 11.86 -3.32
C ALA A 21 20.98 11.36 -2.26
N ALA A 22 20.29 12.29 -1.61
CA ALA A 22 19.25 11.98 -0.65
C ALA A 22 18.12 11.35 -1.47
N VAL A 23 17.90 10.05 -1.28
CA VAL A 23 16.62 9.44 -1.59
C VAL A 23 15.64 10.09 -0.64
N SER A 24 14.93 11.11 -1.12
CA SER A 24 13.89 11.80 -0.37
C SER A 24 12.82 10.76 -0.02
N ALA A 25 12.64 10.47 1.27
CA ALA A 25 11.42 9.80 1.69
C ALA A 25 10.21 10.68 1.33
N PRO A 26 9.07 10.12 0.91
CA PRO A 26 7.87 10.90 0.66
C PRO A 26 7.52 11.77 1.87
N ALA A 27 7.04 12.98 1.64
CA ALA A 27 6.49 13.80 2.71
C ALA A 27 5.30 13.07 3.35
N VAL A 28 5.25 12.95 4.67
CA VAL A 28 4.13 12.30 5.38
C VAL A 28 3.18 13.39 5.88
N GLN A 29 1.89 13.25 5.60
CA GLN A 29 0.86 14.12 6.16
C GLN A 29 0.46 13.66 7.56
N ALA A 30 0.43 14.57 8.53
CA ALA A 30 -0.19 14.31 9.82
C ALA A 30 -1.72 14.27 9.62
N MET A 31 -2.35 13.18 10.07
CA MET A 31 -3.80 12.97 9.99
C MET A 31 -4.36 12.76 11.39
N ASP A 32 -5.52 13.35 11.67
CA ASP A 32 -6.18 13.27 12.97
C ASP A 32 -7.28 12.18 13.02
N GLY A 33 -7.73 11.68 11.87
CA GLY A 33 -8.75 10.63 11.78
C GLY A 33 -8.19 9.23 11.97
N ASN A 34 -8.99 8.33 12.55
CA ASN A 34 -8.59 6.96 12.86
C ASN A 34 -9.58 5.89 12.37
N THR A 35 -10.33 6.18 11.30
CA THR A 35 -11.09 5.12 10.61
C THR A 35 -10.11 4.10 10.03
N SER A 36 -10.29 2.81 10.34
CA SER A 36 -9.41 1.75 9.84
C SER A 36 -9.74 1.33 8.41
N LEU A 37 -8.73 0.92 7.65
CA LEU A 37 -8.93 0.41 6.30
C LEU A 37 -9.72 -0.89 6.29
N ALA A 38 -9.62 -1.72 7.33
CA ALA A 38 -10.46 -2.91 7.44
C ALA A 38 -11.95 -2.56 7.41
N SER A 39 -12.36 -1.45 8.05
CA SER A 39 -13.77 -1.02 7.99
C SER A 39 -14.13 -0.39 6.64
N VAL A 40 -13.20 0.34 6.02
CA VAL A 40 -13.46 1.04 4.73
C VAL A 40 -13.49 0.07 3.56
N LEU A 41 -12.69 -0.98 3.60
CA LEU A 41 -12.65 -2.05 2.60
C LEU A 41 -13.64 -3.17 2.89
N ASP A 42 -14.46 -3.03 3.94
CA ASP A 42 -15.50 -3.99 4.35
C ASP A 42 -14.97 -5.42 4.60
N VAL A 43 -13.82 -5.52 5.25
CA VAL A 43 -13.23 -6.79 5.67
C VAL A 43 -14.20 -7.53 6.60
N GLY A 44 -14.52 -8.78 6.27
CA GLY A 44 -15.46 -9.64 6.97
C GLY A 44 -16.82 -9.78 6.28
N ASN A 45 -17.18 -8.88 5.35
CA ASN A 45 -18.46 -8.92 4.63
C ASN A 45 -18.29 -9.11 3.11
N ALA A 46 -17.06 -9.24 2.63
CA ALA A 46 -16.77 -9.49 1.22
C ALA A 46 -17.46 -10.75 0.70
N GLU A 47 -18.03 -10.66 -0.49
CA GLU A 47 -18.67 -11.77 -1.22
C GLU A 47 -18.08 -11.86 -2.62
N PHE A 48 -17.81 -13.07 -3.11
CA PHE A 48 -17.39 -13.23 -4.50
C PHE A 48 -18.57 -12.95 -5.42
N ASP A 49 -18.42 -11.93 -6.25
CA ASP A 49 -19.44 -11.49 -7.18
C ASP A 49 -18.90 -11.35 -8.61
N ASN A 50 -19.46 -10.44 -9.42
CA ASN A 50 -19.02 -10.23 -10.80
C ASN A 50 -18.48 -8.81 -11.03
N SER A 51 -18.32 -8.05 -9.96
CA SER A 51 -17.59 -6.82 -9.96
C SER A 51 -16.10 -7.12 -10.18
N SER A 52 -15.31 -6.07 -10.33
CA SER A 52 -13.89 -6.27 -10.66
C SER A 52 -13.04 -5.10 -10.20
N LYS A 53 -13.66 -4.17 -9.49
CA LYS A 53 -13.12 -2.86 -9.11
C LYS A 53 -13.05 -2.70 -7.61
N ASP A 54 -13.83 -3.49 -6.90
CA ASP A 54 -13.73 -3.85 -5.50
C ASP A 54 -12.51 -4.71 -5.22
N PHE A 55 -12.46 -5.15 -3.96
CA PHE A 55 -11.30 -5.68 -3.28
C PHE A 55 -11.68 -6.98 -2.54
N ASP A 56 -12.71 -7.70 -2.99
CA ASP A 56 -13.25 -8.88 -2.29
C ASP A 56 -12.21 -10.00 -2.18
N ILE A 57 -11.37 -10.19 -3.20
CA ILE A 57 -10.26 -11.15 -3.14
C ILE A 57 -9.19 -10.68 -2.15
N LEU A 58 -8.90 -9.37 -2.09
CA LEU A 58 -7.91 -8.83 -1.16
C LEU A 58 -8.37 -9.02 0.29
N THR A 59 -9.62 -8.69 0.59
CA THR A 59 -10.20 -8.82 1.93
C THR A 59 -10.28 -10.28 2.33
N LYS A 60 -10.71 -11.18 1.44
CA LYS A 60 -10.68 -12.64 1.67
C LYS A 60 -9.27 -13.16 1.90
N ALA A 61 -8.26 -12.65 1.19
CA ALA A 61 -6.87 -13.03 1.41
C ALA A 61 -6.38 -12.57 2.79
N ALA A 62 -6.71 -11.35 3.20
CA ALA A 62 -6.39 -10.85 4.54
C ALA A 62 -7.11 -11.66 5.64
N GLU A 63 -8.39 -11.98 5.45
CA GLU A 63 -9.17 -12.84 6.35
C GLU A 63 -8.55 -14.23 6.49
N ALA A 64 -8.17 -14.86 5.38
CA ALA A 64 -7.52 -16.17 5.40
C ALA A 64 -6.20 -16.15 6.17
N VAL A 65 -5.38 -15.11 5.96
CA VAL A 65 -4.13 -14.92 6.71
C VAL A 65 -4.40 -14.76 8.19
N LEU A 66 -5.35 -13.90 8.59
CA LEU A 66 -5.67 -13.68 10.00
C LEU A 66 -6.30 -14.91 10.68
N ALA A 67 -7.07 -15.70 9.94
CA ALA A 67 -7.64 -16.94 10.44
C ALA A 67 -6.56 -18.00 10.75
N ALA A 68 -5.51 -18.06 9.92
CA ALA A 68 -4.39 -18.97 10.11
C ALA A 68 -3.31 -18.42 11.06
N LYS A 69 -3.13 -17.09 11.07
CA LYS A 69 -2.07 -16.34 11.77
C LYS A 69 -2.67 -15.08 12.41
N PRO A 70 -3.31 -15.21 13.58
CA PRO A 70 -3.95 -14.07 14.24
C PRO A 70 -2.96 -12.98 14.66
N ASP A 71 -1.70 -13.33 14.87
CA ASP A 71 -0.62 -12.39 15.22
C ASP A 71 0.07 -11.77 14.00
N SER A 72 -0.45 -12.00 12.79
CA SER A 72 0.10 -11.44 11.56
C SER A 72 0.06 -9.90 11.58
N PRO A 73 1.09 -9.20 11.06
CA PRO A 73 1.04 -7.75 10.89
C PRO A 73 -0.10 -7.25 9.99
N VAL A 74 -0.78 -8.15 9.25
CA VAL A 74 -2.02 -7.83 8.53
C VAL A 74 -3.10 -7.30 9.47
N ALA A 75 -3.08 -7.65 10.76
CA ALA A 75 -4.03 -7.16 11.75
C ALA A 75 -3.95 -5.63 11.94
N LEU A 76 -2.83 -4.99 11.60
CA LEU A 76 -2.66 -3.54 11.66
C LEU A 76 -3.62 -2.80 10.72
N LEU A 77 -4.16 -3.46 9.68
CA LEU A 77 -5.17 -2.87 8.82
C LEU A 77 -6.49 -2.57 9.55
N ALA A 78 -6.73 -3.22 10.69
CA ALA A 78 -7.86 -2.93 11.58
C ALA A 78 -7.54 -1.88 12.65
N ASP A 79 -6.27 -1.54 12.85
CA ASP A 79 -5.80 -0.55 13.84
C ASP A 79 -5.70 0.86 13.24
N GLY A 80 -6.83 1.57 13.24
CA GLY A 80 -6.92 2.92 12.66
C GLY A 80 -6.04 3.98 13.32
N ASP A 81 -5.45 3.71 14.50
CA ASP A 81 -4.50 4.60 15.17
C ASP A 81 -3.05 4.42 14.68
N THR A 82 -2.81 3.44 13.81
CA THR A 82 -1.50 3.21 13.17
C THR A 82 -1.48 3.83 11.77
N ALA A 83 -0.49 4.70 11.51
CA ALA A 83 -0.31 5.29 10.18
C ALA A 83 0.27 4.27 9.19
N LEU A 84 -0.41 4.08 8.06
CA LEU A 84 0.05 3.20 6.97
C LEU A 84 -0.59 3.58 5.62
N THR A 85 0.03 3.13 4.55
CA THR A 85 -0.51 3.22 3.19
C THR A 85 -0.65 1.82 2.59
N VAL A 86 -1.79 1.50 2.00
CA VAL A 86 -2.02 0.21 1.31
C VAL A 86 -2.19 0.43 -0.18
N PHE A 87 -1.45 -0.31 -0.98
CA PHE A 87 -1.72 -0.42 -2.42
C PHE A 87 -2.66 -1.58 -2.65
N ALA A 88 -3.97 -1.35 -2.65
CA ALA A 88 -4.98 -2.40 -2.67
C ALA A 88 -5.23 -2.92 -4.10
N PRO A 89 -4.86 -4.17 -4.45
CA PRO A 89 -5.16 -4.70 -5.77
C PRO A 89 -6.65 -4.97 -5.92
N THR A 90 -7.21 -4.54 -7.04
CA THR A 90 -8.61 -4.84 -7.40
C THR A 90 -8.83 -6.31 -7.71
N ASP A 91 -10.07 -6.78 -7.72
CA ASP A 91 -10.37 -8.16 -8.09
C ASP A 91 -9.99 -8.48 -9.54
N LYS A 92 -10.02 -7.48 -10.42
CA LYS A 92 -9.42 -7.60 -11.76
C LYS A 92 -7.92 -7.87 -11.71
N ALA A 93 -7.19 -7.23 -10.81
CA ALA A 93 -5.76 -7.44 -10.66
C ALA A 93 -5.45 -8.89 -10.27
N PHE A 94 -6.20 -9.44 -9.31
CA PHE A 94 -6.08 -10.84 -8.91
C PHE A 94 -6.49 -11.81 -10.01
N LYS A 95 -7.61 -11.57 -10.71
CA LYS A 95 -8.02 -12.39 -11.87
C LYS A 95 -6.94 -12.43 -12.96
N ASN A 96 -6.28 -11.30 -13.23
CA ASN A 96 -5.16 -11.24 -14.18
C ASN A 96 -3.95 -12.04 -13.69
N LEU A 97 -3.57 -11.92 -12.41
CA LEU A 97 -2.48 -12.68 -11.83
C LEU A 97 -2.77 -14.18 -11.89
N ALA A 98 -3.93 -14.60 -11.43
CA ALA A 98 -4.37 -15.99 -11.44
C ALA A 98 -4.36 -16.56 -12.87
N SER A 99 -4.86 -15.81 -13.84
CA SER A 99 -4.86 -16.22 -15.25
C SER A 99 -3.44 -16.40 -15.80
N ALA A 100 -2.51 -15.51 -15.42
CA ALA A 100 -1.12 -15.59 -15.84
C ALA A 100 -0.41 -16.81 -15.21
N LEU A 101 -0.65 -17.07 -13.92
CA LEU A 101 -0.11 -18.24 -13.21
C LEU A 101 -0.67 -19.56 -13.76
N ALA A 102 -1.95 -19.59 -14.10
CA ALA A 102 -2.64 -20.79 -14.58
C ALA A 102 -2.46 -21.05 -16.08
N GLY A 103 -1.91 -20.10 -16.84
CA GLY A 103 -1.73 -20.19 -18.30
C GLY A 103 -3.04 -20.18 -19.11
N HIS A 104 -4.18 -19.87 -18.49
CA HIS A 104 -5.48 -19.76 -19.13
C HIS A 104 -6.35 -18.71 -18.42
N ASN A 105 -7.41 -18.25 -19.08
CA ASN A 105 -8.22 -17.14 -18.60
C ASN A 105 -9.16 -17.55 -17.45
N ILE A 106 -8.93 -17.01 -16.26
CA ILE A 106 -9.77 -17.14 -15.06
C ILE A 106 -10.70 -15.93 -14.97
N LYS A 107 -12.01 -16.19 -14.86
CA LYS A 107 -13.04 -15.15 -14.83
C LYS A 107 -13.74 -14.99 -13.48
N SER A 108 -13.79 -16.07 -12.69
CA SER A 108 -14.41 -16.07 -11.37
C SER A 108 -13.44 -15.49 -10.33
N GLU A 109 -13.97 -14.74 -9.37
CA GLU A 109 -13.22 -14.36 -8.17
C GLU A 109 -12.88 -15.55 -7.29
N SER A 110 -13.79 -16.53 -7.17
CA SER A 110 -13.53 -17.74 -6.40
C SER A 110 -12.31 -18.48 -6.93
N ASP A 111 -12.24 -18.67 -8.24
CA ASP A 111 -11.15 -19.41 -8.89
C ASP A 111 -9.84 -18.62 -8.82
N ALA A 112 -9.91 -17.29 -8.90
CA ALA A 112 -8.76 -16.43 -8.74
C ALA A 112 -8.23 -16.46 -7.30
N PHE A 113 -9.14 -16.43 -6.31
CA PHE A 113 -8.81 -16.60 -4.91
C PHE A 113 -8.19 -17.97 -4.65
N ASP A 114 -8.77 -19.05 -5.15
CA ASP A 114 -8.24 -20.41 -4.98
C ASP A 114 -6.83 -20.56 -5.59
N ALA A 115 -6.57 -19.96 -6.75
CA ALA A 115 -5.24 -19.96 -7.35
C ALA A 115 -4.21 -19.23 -6.48
N VAL A 116 -4.59 -18.10 -5.87
CA VAL A 116 -3.72 -17.33 -4.97
C VAL A 116 -3.53 -18.04 -3.63
N ALA A 117 -4.61 -18.56 -3.05
CA ALA A 117 -4.60 -19.35 -1.82
C ALA A 117 -3.77 -20.63 -1.97
N GLY A 118 -3.75 -21.21 -3.18
CA GLY A 118 -2.93 -22.36 -3.55
C GLY A 118 -1.42 -22.12 -3.47
N LEU A 119 -0.96 -20.86 -3.42
CA LEU A 119 0.45 -20.51 -3.19
C LEU A 119 0.90 -20.77 -1.74
N GLY A 120 -0.03 -21.06 -0.84
CA GLY A 120 0.21 -21.29 0.58
C GLY A 120 0.09 -20.02 1.41
N ILE A 121 -0.35 -20.18 2.66
CA ILE A 121 -0.72 -19.05 3.53
C ILE A 121 0.44 -18.11 3.84
N ASP A 122 1.67 -18.65 3.94
CA ASP A 122 2.89 -17.87 4.16
C ASP A 122 3.19 -16.95 2.97
N THR A 123 2.96 -17.46 1.76
CA THR A 123 3.14 -16.70 0.52
C THR A 123 2.09 -15.62 0.41
N VAL A 124 0.82 -15.95 0.69
CA VAL A 124 -0.30 -14.98 0.67
C VAL A 124 -0.06 -13.87 1.68
N GLU A 125 0.33 -14.19 2.92
CA GLU A 125 0.69 -13.20 3.93
C GLU A 125 1.81 -12.28 3.42
N THR A 126 2.89 -12.84 2.89
CA THR A 126 4.01 -12.06 2.37
C THR A 126 3.58 -11.12 1.25
N VAL A 127 2.72 -11.58 0.33
CA VAL A 127 2.17 -10.78 -0.75
C VAL A 127 1.27 -9.66 -0.20
N VAL A 128 0.37 -9.96 0.74
CA VAL A 128 -0.49 -8.92 1.36
C VAL A 128 0.36 -7.87 2.07
N LEU A 129 1.34 -8.28 2.89
CA LEU A 129 2.25 -7.36 3.58
C LEU A 129 3.13 -6.54 2.63
N TYR A 130 3.44 -7.06 1.45
CA TYR A 130 4.19 -6.33 0.43
C TYR A 130 3.39 -5.15 -0.16
N HIS A 131 2.07 -5.16 -0.05
CA HIS A 131 1.21 -4.04 -0.44
C HIS A 131 1.07 -2.97 0.65
N VAL A 132 1.57 -3.22 1.86
CA VAL A 132 1.46 -2.31 3.00
C VAL A 132 2.76 -1.55 3.20
N ILE A 133 2.68 -0.22 3.26
CA ILE A 133 3.77 0.69 3.61
C ILE A 133 3.52 1.18 5.04
N PRO A 134 4.21 0.65 6.05
CA PRO A 134 3.99 1.03 7.44
C PRO A 134 4.58 2.42 7.75
N GLY A 135 3.97 3.12 8.70
CA GLY A 135 4.49 4.36 9.28
C GLY A 135 4.35 5.61 8.41
N ALA A 136 3.69 5.52 7.27
CA ALA A 136 3.51 6.64 6.35
C ALA A 136 2.10 6.65 5.75
N THR A 137 1.44 7.81 5.85
CA THR A 137 0.24 8.13 5.07
C THR A 137 0.66 8.91 3.83
N ILE A 138 0.73 8.22 2.70
CA ILE A 138 1.18 8.75 1.41
C ILE A 138 -0.07 8.95 0.57
N THR A 139 -0.50 10.19 0.37
CA THR A 139 -1.60 10.51 -0.54
C THR A 139 -1.13 10.57 -2.00
N SER A 140 -2.07 10.63 -2.93
CA SER A 140 -1.80 10.67 -4.37
C SER A 140 -1.00 11.89 -4.79
N ASP A 141 -1.22 13.05 -4.15
CA ASP A 141 -0.44 14.28 -4.34
C ASP A 141 1.03 14.07 -3.95
N ILE A 142 1.28 13.51 -2.77
CA ILE A 142 2.63 13.16 -2.32
C ILE A 142 3.28 12.13 -3.25
N ALA A 143 2.53 11.10 -3.64
CA ALA A 143 3.04 10.03 -4.49
C ALA A 143 3.46 10.52 -5.88
N LEU A 144 2.75 11.50 -6.46
CA LEU A 144 3.11 12.13 -7.73
C LEU A 144 4.41 12.94 -7.64
N GLU A 145 4.76 13.45 -6.45
CA GLU A 145 6.02 14.18 -6.22
C GLU A 145 7.18 13.24 -5.81
N SER A 146 6.92 11.94 -5.66
CA SER A 146 7.85 10.96 -5.11
C SER A 146 8.52 10.09 -6.18
N ASP A 147 8.76 10.62 -7.39
CA ASP A 147 9.41 9.83 -8.44
C ASP A 147 10.77 9.29 -7.99
N GLY A 148 10.97 7.99 -8.22
CA GLY A 148 12.17 7.28 -7.83
C GLY A 148 12.29 6.93 -6.35
N ALA A 149 11.33 7.33 -5.50
CA ALA A 149 11.32 6.99 -4.09
C ALA A 149 11.29 5.47 -3.87
N VAL A 150 12.01 5.02 -2.85
CA VAL A 150 12.02 3.61 -2.43
C VAL A 150 11.24 3.51 -1.13
N LEU A 151 10.15 2.76 -1.15
CA LEU A 151 9.26 2.55 -0.01
C LEU A 151 9.55 1.19 0.62
N ALA A 152 9.84 1.17 1.91
CA ALA A 152 9.90 -0.08 2.68
C ALA A 152 8.48 -0.62 2.86
N THR A 153 8.29 -1.90 2.56
CA THR A 153 7.00 -2.57 2.75
C THR A 153 6.96 -3.27 4.11
N ALA A 154 5.78 -3.69 4.56
CA ALA A 154 5.64 -4.50 5.77
C ALA A 154 6.18 -5.94 5.57
N ALA A 155 6.38 -6.38 4.33
CA ALA A 155 7.12 -7.61 4.04
C ALA A 155 8.62 -7.39 4.31
N GLU A 156 9.18 -8.19 5.23
CA GLU A 156 10.54 -8.02 5.73
C GLU A 156 11.59 -8.05 4.60
N GLY A 157 12.46 -7.03 4.58
CA GLY A 157 13.52 -6.90 3.59
C GLY A 157 13.04 -6.62 2.16
N LYS A 158 11.73 -6.37 1.97
CA LYS A 158 11.15 -6.05 0.67
C LYS A 158 10.80 -4.56 0.59
N ASN A 159 11.02 -4.00 -0.59
CA ASN A 159 10.77 -2.60 -0.90
C ASN A 159 10.16 -2.48 -2.28
N THR A 160 9.43 -1.40 -2.52
CA THR A 160 8.94 -1.04 -3.85
C THR A 160 9.52 0.30 -4.28
N LYS A 161 9.67 0.51 -5.58
CA LYS A 161 10.11 1.79 -6.13
C LYS A 161 8.93 2.48 -6.81
N VAL A 162 8.67 3.72 -6.41
CA VAL A 162 7.69 4.59 -7.06
C VAL A 162 8.26 5.09 -8.38
N LEU A 163 7.48 4.96 -9.44
CA LEU A 163 7.77 5.43 -10.79
C LEU A 163 6.64 6.36 -11.21
N VAL A 164 6.96 7.64 -11.41
CA VAL A 164 6.02 8.65 -11.90
C VAL A 164 6.36 8.98 -13.35
N SER A 165 5.38 9.38 -14.14
CA SER A 165 5.55 9.80 -15.54
C SER A 165 4.93 11.18 -15.76
N ASP A 166 5.27 11.82 -16.89
CA ASP A 166 4.84 13.19 -17.20
C ASP A 166 3.32 13.35 -17.31
N ASP A 167 2.61 12.30 -17.74
CA ASP A 167 1.16 12.18 -17.56
C ASP A 167 0.88 11.54 -16.19
N PRO A 168 -0.05 12.08 -15.36
CA PRO A 168 -0.23 11.64 -13.98
C PRO A 168 -0.48 10.14 -13.91
N SER A 169 0.57 9.41 -13.53
CA SER A 169 0.63 7.96 -13.54
C SER A 169 1.65 7.54 -12.50
N ILE A 170 1.17 6.88 -11.46
CA ILE A 170 2.00 6.30 -10.41
C ILE A 170 2.07 4.79 -10.67
N ARG A 171 3.28 4.27 -10.82
CA ARG A 171 3.55 2.83 -10.91
C ARG A 171 4.48 2.40 -9.78
N LEU A 172 4.36 1.14 -9.40
CA LEU A 172 5.13 0.53 -8.33
C LEU A 172 5.94 -0.60 -8.93
N ARG A 173 7.26 -0.46 -8.91
CA ARG A 173 8.17 -1.52 -9.34
C ARG A 173 8.27 -2.58 -8.26
N ASP A 174 8.18 -3.83 -8.66
CA ASP A 174 8.29 -4.98 -7.78
C ASP A 174 9.40 -5.97 -8.20
N TYR A 175 9.35 -7.19 -7.66
CA TYR A 175 10.35 -8.24 -7.88
C TYR A 175 9.94 -9.25 -8.97
N ALA A 176 8.87 -8.99 -9.73
CA ALA A 176 8.36 -9.88 -10.77
C ALA A 176 8.47 -9.21 -12.16
N PRO A 177 9.67 -9.20 -12.78
CA PRO A 177 9.93 -8.45 -14.02
C PRO A 177 9.15 -8.96 -15.24
N ASP A 178 8.69 -10.22 -15.22
CA ASP A 178 7.87 -10.80 -16.28
C ASP A 178 6.39 -10.36 -16.19
N PHE A 179 6.02 -9.72 -15.09
CA PHE A 179 4.68 -9.19 -14.85
C PHE A 179 4.67 -7.67 -14.98
N LYS A 180 3.49 -7.12 -15.30
CA LYS A 180 3.34 -5.67 -15.35
C LYS A 180 3.44 -5.09 -13.93
N ASN A 181 4.23 -4.01 -13.79
CA ASN A 181 4.24 -3.21 -12.56
C ASN A 181 2.84 -2.66 -12.27
N ALA A 182 2.43 -2.74 -11.00
CA ALA A 182 1.16 -2.22 -10.53
C ALA A 182 1.06 -0.72 -10.79
N LYS A 183 -0.07 -0.28 -11.35
CA LYS A 183 -0.38 1.12 -11.59
C LYS A 183 -1.53 1.53 -10.68
N VAL A 184 -1.38 2.69 -10.02
CA VAL A 184 -2.44 3.30 -9.24
C VAL A 184 -3.58 3.73 -10.16
N ILE A 185 -4.79 3.34 -9.77
CA ILE A 185 -6.04 3.73 -10.43
C ILE A 185 -6.46 5.07 -9.81
N LEU A 186 -6.29 6.16 -10.55
CA LEU A 186 -6.52 7.52 -10.03
C LEU A 186 -7.94 7.74 -9.46
N SER A 187 -8.96 7.06 -10.01
CA SER A 187 -10.34 7.14 -9.50
C SER A 187 -10.57 6.37 -8.20
N ALA A 188 -9.60 5.55 -7.78
CA ALA A 188 -9.60 4.77 -6.55
C ALA A 188 -8.33 5.08 -5.72
N ALA A 189 -7.71 6.23 -5.94
CA ALA A 189 -6.63 6.73 -5.11
C ALA A 189 -7.20 7.46 -3.88
N ASP A 190 -6.40 7.59 -2.83
CA ASP A 190 -6.77 8.31 -1.60
C ASP A 190 -8.03 7.76 -0.91
N ILE A 191 -8.26 6.45 -0.97
CA ILE A 191 -9.30 5.78 -0.17
C ILE A 191 -8.98 6.04 1.31
N ASN A 192 -10.01 6.42 2.08
CA ASN A 192 -9.89 6.77 3.49
C ASN A 192 -9.10 8.07 3.79
N LYS A 193 -8.96 8.99 2.82
CA LYS A 193 -8.29 10.29 3.01
C LYS A 193 -8.80 11.05 4.24
N GLY A 194 -7.86 11.60 5.01
CA GLY A 194 -8.12 12.30 6.27
C GLY A 194 -7.92 11.44 7.51
N ASN A 195 -7.64 10.14 7.35
CA ASN A 195 -7.30 9.22 8.43
C ASN A 195 -5.82 8.78 8.32
N MET A 196 -5.28 8.25 9.42
CA MET A 196 -3.91 7.74 9.50
C MET A 196 -3.64 6.60 8.50
N GLN A 197 -4.68 5.87 8.11
CA GLN A 197 -4.59 4.84 7.09
C GLN A 197 -5.18 5.32 5.76
N VAL A 198 -4.43 5.18 4.66
CA VAL A 198 -4.93 5.49 3.30
C VAL A 198 -4.67 4.31 2.38
N ALA A 199 -5.57 4.06 1.43
CA ALA A 199 -5.36 3.08 0.39
C ALA A 199 -5.41 3.68 -1.02
N HIS A 200 -4.68 3.05 -1.93
CA HIS A 200 -4.71 3.32 -3.36
C HIS A 200 -5.05 2.05 -4.11
N GLY A 201 -6.16 2.05 -4.84
CA GLY A 201 -6.51 0.96 -5.73
C GLY A 201 -5.46 0.79 -6.83
N VAL A 202 -5.00 -0.44 -7.06
CA VAL A 202 -4.02 -0.76 -8.10
C VAL A 202 -4.54 -1.82 -9.08
N ASP A 203 -4.04 -1.75 -10.32
CA ASP A 203 -4.50 -2.57 -11.45
C ASP A 203 -3.72 -3.90 -11.63
N ALA A 204 -2.73 -4.16 -10.78
CA ALA A 204 -1.93 -5.37 -10.73
C ALA A 204 -1.55 -5.69 -9.28
N VAL A 205 -1.38 -6.97 -8.98
CA VAL A 205 -0.85 -7.42 -7.69
C VAL A 205 0.67 -7.21 -7.70
N MET A 206 1.18 -6.52 -6.71
CA MET A 206 2.62 -6.35 -6.47
C MET A 206 3.21 -7.64 -5.91
N LEU A 207 4.30 -8.11 -6.48
CA LEU A 207 4.90 -9.40 -6.11
C LEU A 207 6.29 -9.22 -5.46
N PRO A 208 6.52 -9.76 -4.25
CA PRO A 208 7.81 -9.68 -3.55
C PRO A 208 8.87 -10.66 -4.07
N PHE A 209 8.53 -11.47 -5.08
CA PHE A 209 9.38 -12.45 -5.75
C PHE A 209 8.88 -12.67 -7.19
N ALA A 210 9.68 -13.31 -8.04
CA ALA A 210 9.24 -13.79 -9.34
C ALA A 210 8.64 -15.21 -9.18
N PRO A 211 7.33 -15.42 -9.45
CA PRO A 211 6.67 -16.72 -9.34
C PRO A 211 7.02 -17.68 -10.48
#